data_AF-A0A437JV91-F1
#
_entry.id   AF-A0A437JV91-F1
#
_cell.length_a   1.000
_cell.length_b   1.000
_cell.length_c   1.000
_cell.angle_alpha   90.00
_cell.angle_beta   90.00
_cell.angle_gamma   90.00
#
_symmetry.space_group_name_H-M   'P 1'
#
loop_
_entity.id
_entity.type
_entity.pdbx_description
1 polymer ?
#
loop_
_entity_poly.entity_id
_entity_poly.type
_entity_poly.pdbx_seq_one_letter_code
_entity_poly.pdbx_strand_id
1 'polypeptide(L)'
;MHAVSITRFASSERAILLRTGGLGELCIQRLEDAGIGSLDQLRLLGAEVVTEMICRHVGTTAWRNRRRPIERALRALDAARPASPNS
;
A
#
# COMPACT_ATOMS: atom_id res chain seq x y z
N MET A 1 -2.03 -0.65 -26.37
CA MET A 1 -3.11 -1.30 -25.59
C MET A 1 -2.47 -1.93 -24.36
N HIS A 2 -2.36 -1.20 -23.25
CA HIS A 2 -1.88 -1.80 -22.01
C HIS A 2 -3.04 -2.59 -21.42
N ALA A 3 -2.88 -3.91 -21.30
CA ALA A 3 -3.78 -4.71 -20.50
C ALA A 3 -3.84 -4.08 -19.11
N VAL A 4 -5.02 -3.62 -18.69
CA VAL A 4 -5.25 -3.19 -17.32
C VAL A 4 -5.22 -4.47 -16.49
N SER A 5 -4.01 -4.90 -16.13
CA SER A 5 -3.86 -5.92 -15.09
C SER A 5 -4.53 -5.35 -13.85
N ILE A 6 -5.54 -6.05 -13.35
CA ILE A 6 -6.23 -5.68 -12.12
C ILE A 6 -5.21 -5.87 -10.98
N THR A 7 -4.48 -4.80 -10.64
CA THR A 7 -3.47 -4.84 -9.57
C THR A 7 -4.21 -4.76 -8.23
N ARG A 8 -4.56 -5.92 -7.67
CA ARG A 8 -5.19 -6.04 -6.35
C ARG A 8 -4.28 -6.77 -5.38
N PHE A 9 -4.29 -6.33 -4.13
CA PHE A 9 -3.55 -7.01 -3.07
C PHE A 9 -4.09 -8.43 -2.86
N ALA A 10 -3.19 -9.38 -2.58
CA ALA A 10 -3.64 -10.70 -2.16
C ALA A 10 -4.42 -10.60 -0.83
N SER A 11 -5.34 -11.53 -0.58
CA SER A 11 -6.19 -11.50 0.62
C SER A 11 -5.38 -11.48 1.93
N SER A 12 -4.23 -12.16 1.94
CA SER A 12 -3.27 -12.16 3.05
C SER A 12 -2.62 -10.79 3.26
N GLU A 13 -2.16 -10.15 2.19
CA GLU A 13 -1.57 -8.81 2.22
C GLU A 13 -2.59 -7.76 2.66
N ARG A 14 -3.81 -7.84 2.11
CA ARG A 14 -4.94 -6.98 2.47
C ARG A 14 -5.26 -7.10 3.96
N ALA A 15 -5.29 -8.31 4.50
CA ALA A 15 -5.52 -8.54 5.93
C ALA A 15 -4.44 -7.86 6.79
N ILE A 16 -3.17 -7.87 6.38
CA ILE A 16 -2.10 -7.20 7.12
C ILE A 16 -2.25 -5.67 7.07
N LEU A 17 -2.55 -5.11 5.90
CA LEU A 17 -2.82 -3.68 5.73
C LEU A 17 -3.96 -3.21 6.64
N LEU A 18 -5.08 -3.96 6.66
CA LEU A 18 -6.23 -3.67 7.53
C LEU A 18 -5.88 -3.75 9.02
N ARG A 19 -5.04 -4.72 9.42
CA ARG A 19 -4.63 -4.91 10.83
C ARG A 19 -3.67 -3.85 11.35
N THR A 20 -2.96 -3.13 10.48
CA THR A 20 -1.97 -2.12 10.92
C THR A 20 -2.62 -0.89 11.56
N GLY A 21 -3.91 -0.67 11.30
CA GLY A 21 -4.69 0.44 11.86
C GLY A 21 -4.41 1.76 11.14
N GLY A 22 -5.48 2.47 10.78
CA GLY A 22 -5.40 3.72 10.01
C GLY A 22 -5.46 3.55 8.49
N LEU A 23 -5.45 2.30 7.99
CA LEU A 23 -5.78 1.94 6.62
C LEU A 23 -7.09 1.14 6.61
N GLY A 24 -8.16 1.74 6.10
CA GLY A 24 -9.44 1.07 5.90
C GLY A 24 -9.57 0.46 4.51
N GLU A 25 -10.67 -0.25 4.25
CA GLU A 25 -10.93 -0.86 2.93
C GLU A 25 -10.88 0.15 1.79
N LEU A 26 -11.40 1.36 2.00
CA LEU A 26 -11.31 2.44 1.02
C LEU A 26 -9.87 2.86 0.74
N CYS A 27 -8.97 2.80 1.72
CA CYS A 27 -7.57 3.12 1.48
C CYS A 27 -6.90 2.06 0.59
N ILE A 28 -7.24 0.79 0.82
CA ILE A 28 -6.72 -0.32 0.02
C ILE A 28 -7.27 -0.23 -1.41
N GLN A 29 -8.56 0.03 -1.58
CA GLN A 29 -9.14 0.22 -2.91
C GLN A 29 -8.46 1.34 -3.68
N ARG A 30 -8.14 2.46 -3.02
CA ARG A 30 -7.44 3.59 -3.64
C ARG A 30 -5.99 3.31 -4.01
N LEU A 31 -5.32 2.44 -3.25
CA LEU A 31 -3.99 1.93 -3.61
C LEU A 31 -4.08 1.10 -4.89
N GLU A 32 -5.08 0.21 -4.97
CA GLU A 32 -5.33 -0.64 -6.14
C GLU A 32 -5.70 0.20 -7.37
N ASP A 33 -6.56 1.21 -7.21
CA ASP A 33 -6.94 2.15 -8.29
C ASP A 33 -5.73 2.99 -8.78
N ALA A 34 -4.78 3.28 -7.89
CA ALA A 34 -3.52 3.93 -8.23
C ALA A 34 -2.50 2.97 -8.89
N GLY A 35 -2.87 1.70 -9.10
CA GLY A 35 -2.06 0.68 -9.75
C GLY A 35 -1.11 -0.07 -8.80
N ILE A 36 -1.29 0.07 -7.49
CA ILE A 36 -0.49 -0.59 -6.45
C ILE A 36 -1.29 -1.76 -5.90
N GLY A 37 -0.88 -2.99 -6.19
CA GLY A 37 -1.60 -4.17 -5.71
C GLY A 37 -0.67 -5.26 -5.18
N SER A 38 0.51 -4.89 -4.71
CA SER A 38 1.37 -5.78 -3.94
C SER A 38 2.13 -4.99 -2.88
N LEU A 39 2.48 -5.65 -1.78
CA LEU A 39 3.27 -5.02 -0.74
C LEU A 39 4.70 -4.69 -1.19
N ASP A 40 5.24 -5.49 -2.12
CA ASP A 40 6.55 -5.25 -2.70
C ASP A 40 6.59 -3.93 -3.49
N GLN A 41 5.58 -3.69 -4.34
CA GLN A 41 5.42 -2.39 -5.01
C GLN A 41 5.25 -1.24 -4.03
N LEU A 42 4.42 -1.43 -2.99
CA LEU A 42 4.21 -0.40 -1.96
C LEU A 42 5.54 -0.04 -1.27
N ARG A 43 6.40 -1.03 -1.05
CA ARG A 43 7.71 -0.86 -0.42
C ARG A 43 8.72 -0.23 -1.37
N LEU A 44 8.76 -0.66 -2.62
CA LEU A 44 9.66 -0.13 -3.65
C LEU A 44 9.40 1.36 -3.89
N LEU A 45 8.13 1.75 -3.94
CA LEU A 45 7.72 3.15 -4.11
C LEU A 45 7.87 3.96 -2.82
N GLY A 46 7.57 3.34 -1.67
CA GLY A 46 7.59 3.99 -0.38
C GLY A 46 6.37 4.89 -0.12
N ALA A 47 6.10 5.16 1.17
CA ALA A 47 4.89 5.84 1.59
C ALA A 47 4.72 7.25 1.01
N GLU A 48 5.81 7.97 0.76
CA GLU A 48 5.79 9.32 0.21
C GLU A 48 5.32 9.34 -1.24
N VAL A 49 5.98 8.58 -2.11
CA VAL A 49 5.64 8.50 -3.55
C VAL A 49 4.22 7.97 -3.73
N VAL A 50 3.85 6.93 -2.98
CA VAL A 50 2.49 6.36 -3.00
C VAL A 50 1.44 7.40 -2.62
N THR A 51 1.70 8.17 -1.56
CA THR A 51 0.79 9.23 -1.14
C THR A 51 0.64 10.30 -2.21
N GLU A 52 1.74 10.70 -2.86
CA GLU A 52 1.69 11.67 -3.96
C GLU A 52 0.95 11.13 -5.19
N MET A 53 1.17 9.87 -5.56
CA MET A 53 0.46 9.21 -6.66
C MET A 53 -1.05 9.21 -6.42
N ILE A 54 -1.49 8.83 -5.22
CA ILE A 54 -2.91 8.83 -4.87
C ILE A 54 -3.45 10.26 -4.81
N CYS A 55 -2.70 11.23 -4.28
CA CYS A 55 -3.13 12.64 -4.30
C CYS A 55 -3.38 13.13 -5.72
N ARG A 56 -2.49 12.79 -6.67
CA ARG A 56 -2.63 13.13 -8.09
C ARG A 56 -3.80 12.41 -8.75
N HIS A 57 -4.01 11.13 -8.43
CA HIS A 57 -5.09 10.32 -8.98
C HIS A 57 -6.47 10.76 -8.49
N VAL A 58 -6.60 11.10 -7.21
CA VAL A 58 -7.88 11.49 -6.58
C VAL A 58 -8.12 13.01 -6.69
N GLY A 59 -7.09 13.79 -7.03
CA GLY A 59 -7.17 15.26 -7.13
C GLY A 59 -7.26 15.98 -5.78
N THR A 60 -6.84 15.33 -4.68
CA THR A 60 -6.92 15.89 -3.32
C THR A 60 -5.65 15.64 -2.52
N THR A 61 -5.26 16.59 -1.68
CA THR A 61 -4.12 16.49 -0.77
C THR A 61 -4.46 15.82 0.57
N ALA A 62 -5.73 15.46 0.80
CA ALA A 62 -6.21 14.83 2.03
C ALA A 62 -5.47 13.53 2.38
N TRP A 63 -4.87 12.88 1.37
CA TRP A 63 -4.05 11.68 1.53
C TRP A 63 -2.69 11.94 2.19
N ARG A 64 -2.18 13.18 2.22
CA ARG A 64 -0.94 13.53 2.96
C ARG A 64 -1.01 13.16 4.44
N ASN A 65 -2.18 13.27 5.06
CA ASN A 65 -2.41 12.87 6.45
C ASN A 65 -2.40 11.33 6.65
N ARG A 66 -2.51 10.56 5.56
CA ARG A 66 -2.45 9.10 5.56
C ARG A 66 -1.03 8.54 5.38
N ARG A 67 -0.02 9.40 5.18
CA ARG A 67 1.39 9.00 5.11
C ARG A 67 1.82 8.15 6.33
N ARG A 68 1.53 8.62 7.55
CA ARG A 68 1.91 7.92 8.79
C ARG A 68 1.31 6.50 8.90
N PRO A 69 0.00 6.29 8.64
CA PRO A 69 -0.57 4.94 8.53
C PRO A 69 0.15 4.04 7.51
N ILE A 70 0.50 4.56 6.32
CA ILE A 70 1.22 3.79 5.29
C ILE A 70 2.63 3.43 5.75
N GLU A 71 3.37 4.38 6.35
CA GLU A 71 4.70 4.12 6.92
C GLU A 71 4.65 3.07 8.03
N ARG A 72 3.62 3.11 8.88
CA ARG A 72 3.39 2.09 9.90
C ARG A 72 3.09 0.72 9.29
N ALA A 73 2.29 0.68 8.22
CA ALA A 73 2.01 -0.55 7.49
C ALA A 73 3.28 -1.14 6.90
N LEU A 74 4.10 -0.33 6.22
CA LEU A 74 5.41 -0.77 5.71
C LEU A 74 6.32 -1.30 6.82
N ARG A 75 6.41 -0.62 7.97
CA ARG A 75 7.19 -1.09 9.12
C ARG A 75 6.64 -2.38 9.72
N ALA A 76 5.33 -2.50 9.85
CA ALA A 76 4.69 -3.71 10.36
C ALA A 76 4.91 -4.89 9.41
N LEU A 77 4.96 -4.63 8.11
CA LEU A 77 5.29 -5.63 7.08
C LEU A 77 6.75 -6.04 7.11
N ASP A 78 7.67 -5.08 7.28
CA ASP A 78 9.08 -5.36 7.56
C ASP A 78 9.26 -6.26 8.77
N ALA A 79 8.53 -5.99 9.85
CA ALA A 79 8.58 -6.77 11.09
C ALA A 79 7.86 -8.12 10.99
N ALA A 80 6.78 -8.20 10.21
CA ALA A 80 5.99 -9.42 10.00
C ALA A 80 6.60 -10.36 8.97
N ARG A 81 7.61 -9.91 8.19
CA ARG A 81 8.41 -10.81 7.39
C ARG A 81 9.17 -11.72 8.36
N PRO A 82 8.90 -13.03 8.42
CA PRO A 82 9.85 -13.92 9.06
C PRO A 82 11.14 -13.69 8.29
N ALA A 83 12.21 -13.26 8.99
CA ALA A 83 13.55 -13.29 8.41
C ALA A 83 13.69 -14.66 7.77
N SER A 84 13.66 -14.74 6.43
CA SER A 84 13.84 -16.02 5.76
C SER A 84 15.24 -16.48 6.16
N PRO A 85 15.38 -17.51 7.01
CA PRO A 85 16.68 -18.00 7.38
C PRO A 85 17.07 -18.99 6.29
N ASN A 86 17.66 -18.47 5.21
CA ASN A 86 18.65 -19.16 4.36
C ASN A 86 18.77 -18.47 2.99
N SER A 87 19.97 -17.99 2.69
CA SER A 87 20.91 -18.74 1.84
C SER A 87 22.33 -18.29 2.16
#